data_AF-A0A7D5T323-F1
#
_entry.id   AF-A0A7D5T323-F1
#
_cell.length_a   1.000
_cell.length_b   1.000
_cell.length_c   1.000
_cell.angle_alpha   90.00
_cell.angle_beta   90.00
_cell.angle_gamma   90.00
#
_symmetry.space_group_name_H-M   'P 1'
#
loop_
_entity.id
_entity.type
_entity.pdbx_description
1 polymer ?
#
loop_
_entity_poly.entity_id
_entity_poly.type
_entity_poly.pdbx_seq_one_letter_code
_entity_poly.pdbx_strand_id
1 'polypeptide(L)' 'MTVLMKIEEHDCQFCGKKAKQFCFAAFCCESEECVDKARLERGGPGGHMKKEHGPIRIDEEK' A
#
# COMPACT_ATOMS: atom_id res chain seq x y z
N MET A 1 -27.76 8.31 3.02
CA MET A 1 -27.07 8.04 1.75
C MET A 1 -25.68 7.54 2.07
N THR A 2 -25.49 6.23 2.15
CA THR A 2 -24.17 5.63 2.39
C THR A 2 -23.36 5.81 1.12
N VAL A 3 -22.43 6.77 1.10
CA VAL A 3 -21.45 6.87 0.01
C VAL A 3 -20.50 5.70 0.19
N LEU A 4 -20.87 4.56 -0.39
CA LEU A 4 -19.98 3.43 -0.58
C LEU A 4 -18.95 3.87 -1.62
N MET A 5 -17.81 4.37 -1.15
CA MET A 5 -16.65 4.64 -2.00
C MET A 5 -16.26 3.30 -2.65
N LYS A 6 -16.65 3.08 -3.92
CA LYS A 6 -16.34 1.84 -4.63
C LYS A 6 -14.88 1.91 -5.04
N ILE A 7 -14.04 1.18 -4.32
CA ILE A 7 -12.60 1.07 -4.59
C ILE A 7 -12.36 0.58 -6.03
N GLU A 8 -13.28 -0.22 -6.56
CA GLU A 8 -13.28 -0.77 -7.92
C GLU A 8 -13.40 0.29 -9.03
N GLU A 9 -13.89 1.50 -8.73
CA GLU A 9 -13.91 2.59 -9.72
C GLU A 9 -12.51 3.18 -9.94
N HIS A 10 -11.60 2.99 -8.98
CA HIS A 10 -10.22 3.46 -9.04
C HIS A 10 -9.30 2.39 -9.64
N ASP A 11 -8.27 2.87 -10.33
CA ASP A 11 -7.23 2.01 -10.89
C ASP A 11 -6.04 1.92 -9.92
N CYS A 12 -5.36 0.78 -9.93
CA CYS A 12 -4.20 0.50 -9.12
C CYS A 12 -3.05 1.41 -9.55
N GLN A 13 -2.46 2.12 -8.60
CA GLN A 13 -1.37 3.06 -8.87
C GLN A 13 -0.07 2.39 -9.34
N PHE A 14 0.05 1.05 -9.22
CA PHE A 14 1.26 0.29 -9.53
C PHE A 14 1.17 -0.52 -10.83
N CYS A 15 0.00 -1.08 -11.15
CA CYS A 15 -0.19 -1.94 -12.33
C CYS A 15 -1.28 -1.46 -13.29
N GLY A 16 -2.07 -0.45 -12.94
CA GLY A 16 -3.18 0.06 -13.76
C GLY A 16 -4.42 -0.85 -13.84
N LYS A 17 -4.43 -2.00 -13.16
CA LYS A 17 -5.64 -2.84 -13.02
C LYS A 17 -6.64 -2.20 -12.07
N LYS A 18 -7.90 -2.63 -12.10
CA LYS A 18 -8.92 -2.19 -11.13
C LYS A 18 -8.46 -2.43 -9.69
N ALA A 19 -8.55 -1.40 -8.86
CA ALA A 19 -8.21 -1.48 -7.46
C ALA A 19 -9.28 -2.28 -6.72
N LYS A 20 -8.84 -3.23 -5.89
CA LYS A 20 -9.72 -4.05 -5.05
C LYS A 20 -9.61 -3.68 -3.58
N GLN A 21 -8.51 -3.01 -3.21
CA GLN A 21 -8.21 -2.62 -1.84
C GLN A 21 -7.52 -1.26 -1.80
N PHE A 22 -7.71 -0.56 -0.69
CA PHE A 22 -6.97 0.67 -0.37
C PHE A 22 -6.01 0.36 0.77
N CYS A 23 -4.72 0.30 0.48
CA CYS A 23 -3.67 -0.02 1.45
C CYS A 23 -2.48 0.93 1.30
N PHE A 24 -1.79 1.25 2.40
CA PHE A 24 -0.66 2.18 2.40
C PHE A 24 -0.99 3.56 1.80
N ALA A 25 -2.23 4.03 2.00
CA ALA A 25 -2.77 5.24 1.39
C ALA A 25 -2.70 5.26 -0.16
N ALA A 26 -2.75 4.09 -0.79
CA ALA A 26 -2.75 3.90 -2.24
C ALA A 26 -3.84 2.91 -2.67
N PHE A 27 -4.39 3.13 -3.86
CA PHE A 27 -5.29 2.18 -4.50
C PHE A 27 -4.47 1.02 -5.07
N CYS A 28 -4.72 -0.19 -4.58
CA CYS A 28 -4.01 -1.40 -4.96
C CYS A 28 -4.97 -2.45 -5.49
N CYS A 29 -4.49 -3.23 -6.47
CA CYS A 29 -5.15 -4.47 -6.84
C CYS A 29 -4.93 -5.54 -5.75
N GLU A 30 -5.49 -6.74 -5.93
CA GLU A 30 -5.25 -7.86 -5.01
C GLU A 30 -3.86 -8.50 -5.14
N SER A 31 -3.03 -8.04 -6.08
CA SER A 31 -1.70 -8.62 -6.30
C SER A 31 -0.73 -8.21 -5.19
N GLU A 32 -0.11 -9.19 -4.54
CA GLU A 32 0.87 -8.99 -3.48
C GLU A 32 2.03 -8.09 -3.93
N GLU A 33 2.47 -8.20 -5.18
CA GLU A 33 3.53 -7.33 -5.74
C GLU A 33 3.18 -5.85 -5.70
N CYS A 34 1.92 -5.49 -5.92
CA CYS A 34 1.47 -4.10 -5.89
C CYS A 34 1.33 -3.60 -4.44
N VAL A 35 0.92 -4.49 -3.53
CA VAL A 35 0.83 -4.21 -2.10
C VAL A 35 2.22 -4.00 -1.51
N ASP A 36 3.20 -4.81 -1.90
CA ASP A 36 4.59 -4.69 -1.43
C ASP A 36 5.27 -3.45 -2.00
N LYS A 37 5.02 -3.12 -3.29
CA LYS A 37 5.44 -1.83 -3.88
C LYS A 37 4.82 -0.64 -3.15
N ALA A 38 3.53 -0.71 -2.83
CA ALA A 38 2.84 0.33 -2.06
C ALA A 38 3.47 0.51 -0.68
N ARG A 39 3.76 -0.59 0.01
CA ARG A 39 4.45 -0.58 1.31
C ARG A 39 5.86 0.00 1.20
N LEU A 40 6.61 -0.36 0.16
CA LEU A 40 7.98 0.10 -0.05
C LEU A 40 8.03 1.60 -0.37
N GLU A 41 7.15 2.06 -1.26
CA GLU A 41 7.06 3.44 -1.74
C GLU A 41 6.45 4.37 -0.70
N ARG A 42 5.33 3.99 -0.07
CA ARG A 42 4.53 4.85 0.81
C ARG A 42 4.84 4.66 2.30
N GLY A 43 5.53 3.57 2.66
CA GLY A 43 5.90 3.28 4.05
C GLY A 43 4.83 2.50 4.82
N GLY A 44 4.77 2.71 6.14
CA GLY A 44 3.93 1.93 7.06
C GLY A 44 2.42 2.06 6.81
N PRO A 45 1.58 1.30 7.56
CA PRO A 45 0.14 1.14 7.31
C PRO A 45 -0.71 2.43 7.30
N GLY A 46 -0.16 3.58 7.69
CA GLY A 46 -0.81 4.90 7.62
C GLY A 46 -0.38 5.78 6.44
N GLY A 47 0.32 5.28 5.41
CA GLY A 47 0.86 6.13 4.34
C GLY A 47 1.91 7.14 4.84
N HIS A 48 2.47 6.88 6.03
CA HIS A 48 3.55 7.69 6.57
C HIS A 48 4.79 7.33 5.76
N MET A 49 5.12 8.21 4.81
CA MET A 49 6.40 8.22 4.10
C MET A 49 7.49 7.88 5.10
N LYS A 50 8.37 6.93 4.74
CA LYS A 50 9.57 6.65 5.51
C LYS A 50 10.27 7.98 5.75
N LYS A 51 10.07 8.57 6.94
CA LYS A 51 11.13 9.37 7.54
C LYS A 51 12.29 8.39 7.59
N GLU A 52 13.38 8.76 6.95
CA GLU A 52 14.65 8.08 7.04
C GLU A 52 15.05 7.99 8.53
N HIS A 53 14.53 6.97 9.21
CA HIS A 53 14.97 6.56 10.53
C HIS A 53 15.66 5.21 10.37
N GLY A 54 16.75 5.25 9.61
CA GLY A 54 17.73 4.17 9.50
C GLY A 54 17.22 2.83 8.98
N PRO A 55 18.13 1.90 8.65
CA PRO A 55 17.74 0.52 8.38
C PRO A 55 17.17 -0.09 9.66
N ILE A 56 15.96 -0.64 9.58
CA ILE A 56 15.44 -1.58 10.58
C ILE A 56 16.38 -2.79 10.51
N ARG A 57 17.26 -2.92 11.51
CA ARG A 57 17.99 -4.16 11.75
C ARG A 57 16.95 -5.20 12.14
N ILE A 58 16.67 -6.12 11.23
CA ILE A 58 16.12 -7.43 11.59
C ILE A 58 17.24 -8.16 12.34
N ASP A 59 17.36 -7.91 13.64
CA ASP A 59 18.09 -8.82 14.50
C ASP A 59 17.24 -10.11 14.56
N GLU A 60 17.62 -11.05 13.70
CA GLU A 60 17.26 -12.46 13.73
C GLU A 60 17.53 -12.98 15.15
N GLU A 61 16.46 -13.12 15.94
CA GLU A 61 16.55 -13.68 17.29
C GLU A 61 16.87 -15.18 17.14
N LYS A 62 18.07 -15.53 17.58
CA LYS A 62 18.69 -16.86 17.58
C LYS A 62 18.21 -17.72 18.75
#